data_AF-A0A317U3E8-F1
#
_entry.id   AF-A0A317U3E8-F1
#
_cell.length_a   1.000
_cell.length_b   1.000
_cell.length_c   1.000
_cell.angle_alpha   90.00
_cell.angle_beta   90.00
_cell.angle_gamma   90.00
#
_symmetry.space_group_name_H-M   'P 1'
#
loop_
_entity.id
_entity.type
_entity.pdbx_description
1 polymer ?
#
loop_
_entity_poly.entity_id
_entity_poly.type
_entity_poly.pdbx_seq_one_letter_code
_entity_poly.pdbx_strand_id
1 'polypeptide(L)'
;MASALNVELSETSPASPAVLHQDESLYVLIHYQSEEPLRFQAIGKYLGQEIKTNIRMNPSQAYPVGDGQAIAWVSYFRETKIDSIMVTVYNANWQPLETQSISISAKWEEDKDTISNPKASWVNELNQQQQASVKIPQEPLSTWDILFVQLLYFSIPIYWILQLRLLWKWSGSWRKLACIPLLISLPLLVYTVFALFAGSNLWPLMMLFITPVTLLMLLIIMGYKKMRANS
;
A
#
# COMPACT_ATOMS: atom_id res chain seq x y z
N MET A 1 -27.91 -24.84 -13.61
CA MET A 1 -26.77 -25.68 -14.06
C MET A 1 -25.68 -25.46 -13.03
N ALA A 2 -25.08 -26.52 -12.50
CA ALA A 2 -24.04 -26.39 -11.47
C ALA A 2 -22.79 -25.77 -12.11
N SER A 3 -22.33 -24.63 -11.58
CA SER A 3 -21.08 -23.98 -12.00
C SER A 3 -19.92 -24.96 -11.79
N ALA A 4 -19.17 -25.27 -12.84
CA ALA A 4 -17.99 -26.13 -12.76
C ALA A 4 -16.82 -25.33 -12.18
N LEU A 5 -16.86 -25.07 -10.87
CA LEU A 5 -15.75 -24.52 -10.12
C LEU A 5 -14.85 -25.67 -9.66
N ASN A 6 -13.58 -25.63 -10.05
CA ASN A 6 -12.54 -26.53 -9.54
C ASN A 6 -11.34 -25.69 -9.10
N VAL A 7 -10.89 -25.88 -7.85
CA VAL A 7 -9.73 -25.19 -7.30
C VAL A 7 -8.86 -26.20 -6.56
N GLU A 8 -7.58 -26.23 -6.90
CA GLU A 8 -6.58 -27.11 -6.31
C GLU A 8 -5.39 -26.30 -5.79
N LEU A 9 -4.97 -26.59 -4.57
CA LEU A 9 -3.74 -26.04 -3.96
C LEU A 9 -2.65 -27.09 -4.11
N SER A 10 -1.66 -26.85 -4.98
CA SER A 10 -0.69 -27.87 -5.37
C SER A 10 0.64 -27.77 -4.61
N GLU A 11 1.17 -26.55 -4.45
CA GLU A 11 2.51 -26.33 -3.95
C GLU A 11 2.61 -25.09 -3.06
N THR A 12 3.61 -25.06 -2.17
CA THR A 12 4.01 -23.86 -1.43
C THR A 12 5.45 -23.49 -1.71
N SER A 13 5.74 -22.19 -1.65
CA SER A 13 7.10 -21.66 -1.69
C SER A 13 7.27 -20.64 -0.56
N PRO A 14 8.23 -20.83 0.37
CA PRO A 14 9.11 -21.98 0.49
C PRO A 14 8.35 -23.31 0.66
N ALA A 15 8.99 -24.41 0.29
CA ALA A 15 8.41 -25.74 0.47
C ALA A 15 8.29 -26.07 1.96
N SER A 16 7.23 -26.77 2.35
CA SER A 16 7.03 -27.23 3.73
C SER A 16 7.97 -28.41 4.05
N PRO A 17 8.61 -28.46 5.24
CA PRO A 17 8.54 -27.48 6.32
C PRO A 17 9.38 -26.23 6.04
N ALA A 18 8.92 -25.07 6.50
CA ALA A 18 9.57 -23.78 6.28
C ALA A 18 9.81 -23.01 7.59
N VAL A 19 10.99 -22.42 7.71
CA VAL A 19 11.28 -21.36 8.68
C VAL A 19 11.44 -20.07 7.90
N LEU A 20 10.61 -19.08 8.22
CA LEU A 20 10.51 -17.81 7.51
C LEU A 20 11.00 -16.68 8.43
N HIS A 21 11.62 -15.68 7.83
CA HIS A 21 11.95 -14.45 8.53
C HIS A 21 10.73 -13.55 8.68
N GLN A 22 10.81 -12.56 9.56
CA GLN A 22 9.79 -11.53 9.71
C GLN A 22 9.42 -10.91 8.34
N ASP A 23 8.13 -10.74 8.08
CA ASP A 23 7.58 -10.20 6.82
C ASP A 23 7.87 -11.05 5.56
N GLU A 24 8.55 -12.20 5.68
CA GLU A 24 8.76 -13.10 4.55
C GLU A 24 7.45 -13.80 4.18
N SER A 25 7.15 -13.84 2.88
CA SER A 25 5.90 -14.41 2.37
C SER A 25 6.01 -15.90 2.11
N LEU A 26 5.00 -16.62 2.58
CA LEU A 26 4.73 -17.99 2.20
C LEU A 26 3.67 -17.98 1.09
N TYR A 27 4.08 -18.40 -0.10
CA TYR A 27 3.26 -18.43 -1.32
C TYR A 27 2.60 -19.79 -1.50
N VAL A 28 1.39 -19.78 -2.08
CA VAL A 28 0.62 -20.98 -2.47
C VAL A 28 0.31 -20.89 -3.96
N LEU A 29 0.63 -21.96 -4.68
CA LEU A 29 0.25 -22.15 -6.07
C LEU A 29 -1.18 -22.71 -6.13
N ILE A 30 -2.01 -22.05 -6.93
CA ILE A 30 -3.44 -22.37 -7.08
C ILE A 30 -3.69 -22.69 -8.54
N HIS A 31 -4.23 -23.87 -8.83
CA HIS A 31 -4.79 -24.19 -10.13
C HIS A 31 -6.29 -24.05 -10.05
N TYR A 32 -6.90 -23.41 -11.05
CA TYR A 32 -8.35 -23.22 -11.06
C TYR A 32 -8.95 -23.40 -12.44
N GLN A 33 -10.22 -23.83 -12.44
CA GLN A 33 -11.12 -23.80 -13.59
C GLN A 33 -12.43 -23.16 -13.14
N SER A 34 -12.90 -22.14 -13.86
CA SER A 34 -14.14 -21.45 -13.49
C SER A 34 -14.87 -20.83 -14.67
N GLU A 35 -16.19 -20.71 -14.56
CA GLU A 35 -17.05 -19.97 -15.48
C GLU A 35 -17.25 -18.50 -15.09
N GLU A 36 -16.69 -18.06 -13.96
CA GLU A 36 -16.66 -16.65 -13.56
C GLU A 36 -15.28 -16.19 -13.08
N PRO A 37 -14.99 -14.87 -13.04
CA PRO A 37 -13.72 -14.39 -12.50
C PRO A 37 -13.61 -14.67 -11.00
N LEU A 38 -12.44 -15.13 -10.57
CA LEU A 38 -12.18 -15.56 -9.19
C LEU A 38 -11.18 -14.65 -8.46
N ARG A 39 -11.31 -14.57 -7.14
CA ARG A 39 -10.32 -13.95 -6.24
C ARG A 39 -9.91 -14.96 -5.19
N PHE A 40 -8.64 -14.89 -4.78
CA PHE A 40 -8.07 -15.80 -3.79
C PHE A 40 -7.47 -15.03 -2.62
N GLN A 41 -7.76 -15.44 -1.40
CA GLN A 41 -7.19 -14.87 -0.18
C GLN A 41 -6.67 -15.99 0.72
N ALA A 42 -5.38 -15.94 1.07
CA ALA A 42 -4.75 -16.90 1.96
C ALA A 42 -4.74 -16.42 3.42
N ILE A 43 -5.02 -17.33 4.35
CA ILE A 43 -4.91 -17.15 5.80
C ILE A 43 -4.24 -18.38 6.40
N GLY A 44 -3.27 -18.19 7.29
CA GLY A 44 -2.66 -19.29 8.04
C GLY A 44 -3.56 -19.77 9.18
N LYS A 45 -3.55 -21.09 9.44
CA LYS A 45 -4.26 -21.72 10.56
C LYS A 45 -3.29 -22.49 11.44
N TYR A 46 -3.62 -22.56 12.73
CA TYR A 46 -2.92 -23.40 13.71
C TYR A 46 -3.94 -24.06 14.63
N LEU A 47 -3.88 -25.38 14.75
CA LEU A 47 -4.80 -26.20 15.55
C LEU A 47 -6.27 -25.91 15.21
N GLY A 48 -6.55 -25.70 13.91
CA GLY A 48 -7.89 -25.41 13.39
C GLY A 48 -8.33 -23.94 13.52
N GLN A 49 -7.56 -23.08 14.19
CA GLN A 49 -7.88 -21.65 14.37
C GLN A 49 -7.17 -20.78 13.35
N GLU A 50 -7.89 -19.80 12.78
CA GLU A 50 -7.32 -18.80 11.87
C GLU A 50 -6.45 -17.78 12.62
N ILE A 51 -5.23 -17.54 12.14
CA ILE A 51 -4.34 -16.53 12.70
C ILE A 51 -4.51 -15.22 11.92
N LYS A 52 -5.30 -14.31 12.50
CA LYS A 52 -5.62 -12.99 11.92
C LYS A 52 -4.81 -11.83 12.51
N THR A 53 -4.04 -12.08 13.55
CA THR A 53 -3.19 -11.08 14.20
C THR A 53 -1.87 -10.96 13.46
N ASN A 54 -1.36 -9.73 13.32
CA ASN A 54 -0.04 -9.46 12.73
C ASN A 54 0.16 -10.09 11.34
N ILE A 55 -0.88 -10.16 10.53
CA ILE A 55 -0.88 -10.78 9.21
C ILE A 55 -0.76 -9.73 8.10
N ARG A 56 -0.01 -10.03 7.04
CA ARG A 56 -0.22 -9.45 5.72
C ARG A 56 -0.69 -10.54 4.77
N MET A 57 -1.67 -10.19 3.95
CA MET A 57 -2.28 -11.08 2.97
C MET A 57 -2.00 -10.57 1.56
N ASN A 58 -2.10 -11.47 0.59
CA ASN A 58 -1.96 -11.13 -0.82
C ASN A 58 -3.02 -10.13 -1.31
N PRO A 59 -2.69 -9.34 -2.35
CA PRO A 59 -3.69 -8.61 -3.11
C PRO A 59 -4.66 -9.61 -3.78
N SER A 60 -5.93 -9.60 -3.42
CA SER A 60 -6.92 -10.52 -4.01
C SER A 60 -7.56 -9.94 -5.27
N GLN A 61 -6.74 -9.73 -6.31
CA GLN A 61 -7.22 -9.32 -7.63
C GLN A 61 -8.13 -10.39 -8.26
N ALA A 62 -8.95 -9.97 -9.23
CA ALA A 62 -9.74 -10.91 -10.01
C ALA A 62 -8.88 -11.56 -11.10
N TYR A 63 -8.87 -12.89 -11.12
CA TYR A 63 -8.30 -13.72 -12.16
C TYR A 63 -9.35 -14.02 -13.24
N PRO A 64 -8.96 -14.11 -14.52
CA PRO A 64 -9.90 -14.31 -15.63
C PRO A 64 -10.60 -15.67 -15.58
N VAL A 65 -11.71 -15.76 -16.30
CA VAL A 65 -12.49 -16.99 -16.49
C VAL A 65 -11.69 -18.07 -17.24
N GLY A 66 -12.07 -19.33 -17.06
CA GLY A 66 -11.47 -20.50 -17.71
C GLY A 66 -10.46 -21.21 -16.81
N ASP A 67 -9.52 -21.90 -17.44
CA ASP A 67 -8.42 -22.62 -16.81
C ASP A 67 -7.21 -21.72 -16.59
N GLY A 68 -6.67 -21.70 -15.37
CA GLY A 68 -5.56 -20.82 -15.05
C GLY A 68 -4.78 -21.20 -13.80
N GLN A 69 -3.70 -20.46 -13.59
CA GLN A 69 -2.89 -20.49 -12.37
C GLN A 69 -3.03 -19.16 -11.64
N ALA A 70 -3.08 -19.23 -10.32
CA ALA A 70 -3.14 -18.09 -9.44
C ALA A 70 -2.15 -18.23 -8.28
N ILE A 71 -1.82 -17.10 -7.69
CA ILE A 71 -0.97 -17.02 -6.51
C ILE A 71 -1.73 -16.35 -5.37
N ALA A 72 -1.63 -16.96 -4.18
CA ALA A 72 -1.97 -16.34 -2.92
C ALA A 72 -0.80 -16.47 -1.95
N TRP A 73 -0.72 -15.58 -0.97
CA TRP A 73 0.38 -15.60 -0.01
C TRP A 73 -0.04 -14.99 1.31
N VAL A 74 0.66 -15.42 2.36
CA VAL A 74 0.52 -14.93 3.72
C VAL A 74 1.91 -14.65 4.30
N SER A 75 2.01 -13.62 5.15
CA SER A 75 3.21 -13.36 5.95
C SER A 75 2.80 -12.81 7.32
N TYR A 76 3.69 -12.92 8.29
CA TYR A 76 3.47 -12.43 9.64
C TYR A 76 4.59 -11.50 10.10
N PHE A 77 4.22 -10.44 10.81
CA PHE A 77 5.16 -9.45 11.36
C PHE A 77 5.84 -9.89 12.66
N ARG A 78 5.33 -10.94 13.29
CA ARG A 78 5.80 -11.45 14.57
C ARG A 78 5.94 -12.95 14.52
N GLU A 79 6.63 -13.51 15.51
CA GLU A 79 6.72 -14.95 15.68
C GLU A 79 5.33 -15.59 15.62
N THR A 80 5.16 -16.48 14.65
CA THR A 80 3.88 -17.11 14.32
C THR A 80 4.16 -18.52 13.83
N LYS A 81 3.31 -19.47 14.20
CA LYS A 81 3.38 -20.86 13.71
C LYS A 81 2.05 -21.25 13.10
N ILE A 82 2.10 -21.94 11.97
CA ILE A 82 0.92 -22.48 11.28
C ILE A 82 1.12 -23.94 10.90
N ASP A 83 0.03 -24.68 10.84
CA ASP A 83 -0.04 -26.09 10.40
C ASP A 83 -0.82 -26.27 9.09
N SER A 84 -1.46 -25.22 8.61
CA SER A 84 -2.18 -25.23 7.34
C SER A 84 -2.35 -23.81 6.80
N ILE A 85 -2.51 -23.71 5.49
CA ILE A 85 -2.98 -22.49 4.82
C ILE A 85 -4.38 -22.75 4.31
N MET A 86 -5.28 -21.85 4.65
CA MET A 86 -6.64 -21.80 4.13
C MET A 86 -6.71 -20.74 3.04
N VAL A 87 -7.22 -21.11 1.86
CA VAL A 87 -7.48 -20.19 0.76
C VAL A 87 -8.98 -20.08 0.56
N THR A 88 -9.52 -18.88 0.79
CA THR A 88 -10.93 -18.59 0.47
C THR A 88 -11.02 -18.11 -0.97
N VAL A 89 -11.93 -18.73 -1.72
CA VAL A 89 -12.24 -18.41 -3.12
C VAL A 89 -13.47 -17.51 -3.15
N TYR A 90 -13.37 -16.38 -3.81
CA TYR A 90 -14.49 -15.45 -4.01
C TYR A 90 -14.75 -15.24 -5.50
N ASN A 91 -15.98 -14.85 -5.86
CA ASN A 91 -16.24 -14.29 -7.18
C ASN A 91 -15.72 -12.85 -7.31
N ALA A 92 -15.90 -12.24 -8.49
CA ALA A 92 -15.51 -10.86 -8.78
C ALA A 92 -16.05 -9.83 -7.76
N ASN A 93 -17.23 -10.09 -7.18
CA ASN A 93 -17.97 -9.24 -6.26
C ASN A 93 -17.69 -9.52 -4.77
N TRP A 94 -16.64 -10.29 -4.45
CA TRP A 94 -16.28 -10.67 -3.08
C TRP A 94 -17.32 -11.55 -2.36
N GLN A 95 -18.18 -12.25 -3.09
CA GLN A 95 -19.02 -13.28 -2.48
C GLN A 95 -18.20 -14.57 -2.33
N PRO A 96 -18.12 -15.16 -1.13
CA PRO A 96 -17.38 -16.40 -0.92
C PRO A 96 -18.07 -17.55 -1.64
N LEU A 97 -17.30 -18.31 -2.41
CA LEU A 97 -17.77 -19.48 -3.16
C LEU A 97 -17.40 -20.77 -2.42
N GLU A 98 -16.11 -20.94 -2.11
CA GLU A 98 -15.60 -22.11 -1.40
C GLU A 98 -14.31 -21.79 -0.64
N THR A 99 -13.78 -22.78 0.07
CA THR A 99 -12.54 -22.68 0.81
C THR A 99 -11.75 -23.97 0.65
N GLN A 100 -10.49 -23.84 0.25
CA GLN A 100 -9.54 -24.94 0.15
C GLN A 100 -8.48 -24.82 1.23
N SER A 101 -7.85 -25.93 1.61
CA SER A 101 -6.77 -25.92 2.60
C SER A 101 -5.65 -26.87 2.21
N ILE A 102 -4.42 -26.46 2.47
CA ILE A 102 -3.22 -27.27 2.29
C ILE A 102 -2.50 -27.38 3.63
N SER A 103 -2.18 -28.61 4.04
CA SER A 103 -1.44 -28.89 5.27
C SER A 103 0.04 -28.61 5.07
N ILE A 104 0.64 -27.88 6.01
CA ILE A 104 2.05 -27.48 5.96
C ILE A 104 2.64 -27.40 7.36
N SER A 105 3.94 -27.14 7.46
CA SER A 105 4.56 -26.70 8.71
C SER A 105 5.37 -25.46 8.43
N ALA A 106 4.94 -24.32 8.95
CA ALA A 106 5.67 -23.06 8.79
C ALA A 106 5.75 -22.29 10.10
N LYS A 107 6.91 -21.68 10.33
CA LYS A 107 7.17 -20.81 11.47
C LYS A 107 7.84 -19.52 11.00
N TRP A 108 7.34 -18.38 11.45
CA TRP A 108 8.00 -17.08 11.34
C TRP A 108 8.83 -16.83 12.58
N GLU A 109 10.08 -16.39 12.41
CA GLU A 109 10.99 -16.04 13.50
C GLU A 109 11.33 -14.54 13.48
N GLU A 110 11.47 -13.97 14.67
CA GLU A 110 11.89 -12.57 14.86
C GLU A 110 13.43 -12.53 14.81
N ASP A 111 13.98 -12.71 13.61
CA ASP A 111 15.43 -12.73 13.41
C ASP A 111 15.92 -11.53 12.59
N LYS A 112 17.17 -11.11 12.84
CA LYS A 112 17.80 -9.98 12.11
C LYS A 112 18.37 -10.37 10.76
N ASP A 113 18.38 -11.66 10.46
CA ASP A 113 18.90 -12.15 9.20
C ASP A 113 17.99 -11.75 8.04
N THR A 114 18.60 -11.30 6.94
CA THR A 114 17.88 -10.72 5.79
C THR A 114 17.85 -11.66 4.58
N ILE A 115 18.41 -12.86 4.72
CA ILE A 115 18.53 -13.82 3.62
C ILE A 115 17.23 -14.62 3.53
N SER A 116 16.30 -14.15 2.69
CA SER A 116 15.06 -14.90 2.41
C SER A 116 15.34 -16.27 1.79
N ASN A 117 14.44 -17.19 2.03
CA ASN A 117 14.44 -18.51 1.41
C ASN A 117 14.36 -18.39 -0.12
N PRO A 118 14.99 -19.34 -0.85
CA PRO A 118 14.85 -19.39 -2.30
C PRO A 118 13.39 -19.61 -2.69
N LYS A 119 12.90 -18.78 -3.61
CA LYS A 119 11.54 -18.88 -4.14
C LYS A 119 11.51 -19.82 -5.35
N ALA A 120 10.43 -20.58 -5.49
CA ALA A 120 10.18 -21.36 -6.70
C ALA A 120 10.04 -20.44 -7.92
N SER A 121 10.34 -20.95 -9.12
CA SER A 121 10.33 -20.16 -10.36
C SER A 121 8.96 -19.54 -10.66
N TRP A 122 7.88 -20.31 -10.44
CA TRP A 122 6.50 -19.88 -10.66
C TRP A 122 6.11 -18.66 -9.81
N VAL A 123 6.73 -18.46 -8.64
CA VAL A 123 6.42 -17.33 -7.74
C VAL A 123 6.73 -16.01 -8.44
N ASN A 124 7.85 -15.94 -9.15
CA ASN A 124 8.24 -14.70 -9.83
C ASN A 124 7.32 -14.43 -11.03
N GLU A 125 7.01 -15.47 -11.80
CA GLU A 125 6.12 -15.37 -12.97
C GLU A 125 4.72 -14.94 -12.57
N LEU A 126 4.10 -15.61 -11.59
CA LEU A 126 2.75 -15.29 -11.14
C LEU A 126 2.67 -13.94 -10.42
N ASN A 127 3.69 -13.54 -9.64
CA ASN A 127 3.72 -12.19 -9.07
C ASN A 127 3.84 -11.12 -10.15
N GLN A 128 4.63 -11.34 -11.20
CA GLN A 128 4.71 -10.41 -12.33
C GLN A 128 3.38 -10.31 -13.08
N GLN A 129 2.72 -11.45 -13.33
CA GLN A 129 1.37 -11.46 -13.91
C GLN A 129 0.37 -10.74 -13.01
N GLN A 130 0.44 -10.96 -11.70
CA GLN A 130 -0.41 -10.26 -10.73
C GLN A 130 -0.21 -8.75 -10.81
N GLN A 131 1.03 -8.28 -10.78
CA GLN A 131 1.35 -6.85 -10.89
C GLN A 131 0.94 -6.27 -12.24
N ALA A 132 1.08 -7.02 -13.34
CA ALA A 132 0.67 -6.60 -14.67
C ALA A 132 -0.86 -6.54 -14.84
N SER A 133 -1.61 -7.30 -14.03
CA SER A 133 -3.08 -7.31 -14.00
C SER A 133 -3.66 -6.21 -13.11
N VAL A 134 -2.86 -5.64 -12.17
CA VAL A 134 -3.11 -4.33 -11.56
C VAL A 134 -2.79 -3.19 -12.56
N LYS A 135 -3.10 -3.40 -13.85
CA LYS A 135 -3.45 -2.30 -14.73
C LYS A 135 -4.80 -1.82 -14.26
N ILE A 136 -4.79 -0.92 -13.28
CA ILE A 136 -5.93 -0.02 -13.06
C ILE A 136 -6.31 0.47 -14.46
N PRO A 137 -7.55 0.22 -14.96
CA PRO A 137 -8.04 0.95 -16.10
C PRO A 137 -7.96 2.41 -15.68
N GLN A 138 -6.86 3.07 -16.03
CA GLN A 138 -6.73 4.49 -15.88
C GLN A 138 -7.68 5.01 -16.93
N GLU A 139 -8.93 5.25 -16.52
CA GLU A 139 -9.71 6.25 -17.22
C GLU A 139 -8.78 7.46 -17.35
N PRO A 140 -8.58 7.97 -18.58
CA PRO A 140 -7.68 9.08 -18.79
C PRO A 140 -8.10 10.19 -17.84
N LEU A 141 -7.17 10.61 -16.98
CA LEU A 141 -7.41 11.70 -16.03
C LEU A 141 -8.07 12.85 -16.78
N SER A 142 -9.19 13.35 -16.26
CA SER A 142 -9.83 14.48 -16.90
C SER A 142 -8.87 15.67 -16.89
N THR A 143 -9.03 16.61 -17.81
CA THR A 143 -8.24 17.85 -17.83
C THR A 143 -8.29 18.56 -16.47
N TRP A 144 -9.42 18.49 -15.76
CA TRP A 144 -9.57 19.07 -14.42
C TRP A 144 -8.74 18.35 -13.36
N ASP A 145 -8.65 17.03 -13.41
CA ASP A 145 -7.81 16.25 -12.49
C ASP A 145 -6.33 16.58 -12.71
N ILE A 146 -5.91 16.70 -13.97
CA ILE A 146 -4.54 17.08 -14.33
C ILE A 146 -4.21 18.48 -13.78
N LEU A 147 -5.09 19.46 -14.02
CA LEU A 147 -4.91 20.82 -13.52
C LEU A 147 -4.89 20.87 -11.99
N PHE A 148 -5.75 20.08 -11.34
CA PHE A 148 -5.79 19.99 -9.88
C PHE A 148 -4.49 19.41 -9.32
N VAL A 149 -3.98 18.32 -9.88
CA VAL A 149 -2.71 17.71 -9.46
C VAL A 149 -1.54 18.67 -9.71
N GLN A 150 -1.51 19.36 -10.84
CA GLN A 150 -0.51 20.40 -11.12
C GLN A 150 -0.57 21.53 -10.09
N LEU A 151 -1.76 21.98 -9.72
CA LEU A 151 -1.94 23.01 -8.69
C LEU A 151 -1.38 22.55 -7.33
N LEU A 152 -1.67 21.31 -6.92
CA LEU A 152 -1.10 20.72 -5.70
C LEU A 152 0.42 20.69 -5.77
N TYR A 153 0.98 20.25 -6.88
CA TYR A 153 2.43 20.16 -7.08
C TYR A 153 3.10 21.55 -7.02
N PHE A 154 2.54 22.54 -7.73
CA PHE A 154 3.06 23.91 -7.72
C PHE A 154 2.85 24.65 -6.40
N SER A 155 1.90 24.22 -5.56
CA SER A 155 1.70 24.81 -4.23
C SER A 155 2.96 24.74 -3.37
N ILE A 156 3.80 23.71 -3.56
CA ILE A 156 5.03 23.48 -2.79
C ILE A 156 6.06 24.61 -3.02
N PRO A 157 6.58 24.82 -4.24
CA PRO A 157 7.53 25.91 -4.47
C PRO A 157 6.91 27.29 -4.22
N ILE A 158 5.62 27.49 -4.55
CA ILE A 158 4.92 28.77 -4.30
C ILE A 158 4.91 29.09 -2.81
N TYR A 159 4.57 28.12 -1.96
CA TYR A 159 4.58 28.28 -0.51
C TYR A 159 5.95 28.71 0.01
N TRP A 160 7.01 27.98 -0.33
CA TRP A 160 8.36 28.30 0.17
C TRP A 160 8.85 29.67 -0.29
N ILE A 161 8.62 30.04 -1.56
CA ILE A 161 8.99 31.35 -2.09
C ILE A 161 8.26 32.47 -1.32
N LEU A 162 6.93 32.34 -1.13
CA LEU A 162 6.14 33.33 -0.41
C LEU A 162 6.54 33.40 1.07
N GLN A 163 6.70 32.25 1.73
CA GLN A 163 7.09 32.14 3.12
C GLN A 163 8.42 32.85 3.38
N LEU A 164 9.46 32.58 2.58
CA LEU A 164 10.77 33.22 2.70
C LEU A 164 10.69 34.73 2.42
N ARG A 165 9.96 35.13 1.37
CA ARG A 165 9.76 36.55 1.03
C ARG A 165 9.09 37.33 2.15
N LEU A 166 8.10 36.74 2.83
CA LEU A 166 7.38 37.38 3.92
C LEU A 166 8.23 37.51 5.18
N LEU A 167 9.02 36.49 5.51
CA LEU A 167 9.96 36.58 6.63
C LEU A 167 11.02 37.66 6.44
N TRP A 168 11.45 37.89 5.19
CA TRP A 168 12.41 38.94 4.85
C TRP A 168 11.74 40.32 4.85
N LYS A 169 10.56 40.45 4.21
CA LYS A 169 9.92 41.75 3.99
C LYS A 169 9.19 42.30 5.22
N TRP A 170 8.61 41.44 6.07
CA TRP A 170 7.78 41.89 7.18
C TRP A 170 8.58 41.98 8.48
N SER A 171 8.27 42.99 9.29
CA SER A 171 8.84 43.22 10.61
C SER A 171 7.75 43.24 11.69
N GLY A 172 8.15 43.11 12.96
CA GLY A 172 7.27 43.20 14.11
C GLY A 172 6.24 42.05 14.22
N SER A 173 5.04 42.35 14.73
CA SER A 173 3.98 41.36 14.99
C SER A 173 3.53 40.61 13.74
N TRP A 174 3.61 41.22 12.56
CA TRP A 174 3.27 40.56 11.30
C TRP A 174 4.24 39.46 10.91
N ARG A 175 5.53 39.63 11.23
CA ARG A 175 6.52 38.55 11.04
C ARG A 175 6.22 37.37 11.96
N LYS A 176 5.79 37.63 13.20
CA LYS A 176 5.38 36.56 14.14
C LYS A 176 4.18 35.77 13.61
N LEU A 177 3.16 36.45 13.08
CA LEU A 177 2.00 35.79 12.46
C LEU A 177 2.41 34.97 11.23
N ALA A 178 3.30 35.49 10.39
CA ALA A 178 3.83 34.76 9.24
C ALA A 178 4.66 33.52 9.62
N CYS A 179 5.09 33.37 10.89
CA CYS A 179 5.73 32.14 11.38
C CYS A 179 4.75 31.02 11.72
N ILE A 180 3.45 31.28 11.85
CA ILE A 180 2.47 30.24 12.22
C ILE A 180 2.49 29.06 11.24
N PRO A 181 2.49 29.26 9.90
CA PRO A 181 2.61 28.15 8.95
C PRO A 181 3.92 27.37 9.06
N LEU A 182 5.01 27.98 9.54
CA LEU A 182 6.30 27.29 9.71
C LEU A 182 6.25 26.21 10.78
N LEU A 183 5.38 26.36 11.79
CA LEU A 183 5.22 25.34 12.83
C LEU A 183 4.72 24.01 12.25
N ILE A 184 4.03 24.05 11.11
CA ILE A 184 3.55 22.87 10.39
C ILE A 184 4.57 22.46 9.31
N SER A 185 5.05 23.40 8.51
CA SER A 185 5.87 23.09 7.33
C SER A 185 7.30 22.67 7.66
N LEU A 186 7.90 23.12 8.77
CA LEU A 186 9.25 22.71 9.16
C LEU A 186 9.30 21.24 9.60
N PRO A 187 8.47 20.75 10.54
CA PRO A 187 8.43 19.33 10.87
C PRO A 187 8.12 18.46 9.65
N LEU A 188 7.20 18.92 8.79
CA LEU A 188 6.86 18.24 7.55
C LEU A 188 8.07 18.13 6.61
N LEU A 189 8.83 19.21 6.42
CA LEU A 189 10.05 19.18 5.60
C LEU A 189 11.08 18.21 6.17
N VAL A 190 11.29 18.22 7.49
CA VAL A 190 12.21 17.28 8.16
C VAL A 190 11.77 15.83 7.93
N TYR A 191 10.48 15.53 8.13
CA TYR A 191 9.91 14.22 7.86
C TYR A 191 10.11 13.79 6.40
N THR A 192 9.81 14.68 5.44
CA THR A 192 9.94 14.40 4.01
C THR A 192 11.39 14.10 3.62
N VAL A 193 12.35 14.86 4.14
CA VAL A 193 13.79 14.62 3.91
C VAL A 193 14.22 13.29 4.53
N PHE A 194 13.79 12.99 5.76
CA PHE A 194 14.07 11.72 6.41
C PHE A 194 13.51 10.53 5.61
N ALA A 195 12.25 10.60 5.19
CA ALA A 195 11.60 9.56 4.39
C ALA A 195 12.29 9.34 3.04
N LEU A 196 12.80 10.41 2.41
CA LEU A 196 13.58 10.33 1.18
C LEU A 196 14.89 9.56 1.40
N PHE A 197 15.64 9.88 2.47
CA PHE A 197 16.88 9.17 2.80
C PHE A 197 16.63 7.71 3.24
N ALA A 198 15.46 7.41 3.80
CA ALA A 198 15.04 6.05 4.12
C ALA A 198 14.55 5.24 2.90
N GLY A 199 14.59 5.80 1.69
CA GLY A 199 14.18 5.10 0.45
C GLY A 199 12.67 4.90 0.32
N SER A 200 11.85 5.67 1.04
CA SER A 200 10.39 5.53 0.98
C SER A 200 9.84 6.10 -0.33
N ASN A 201 9.13 5.28 -1.13
CA ASN A 201 8.45 5.75 -2.34
C ASN A 201 7.32 6.76 -2.09
N LEU A 202 6.90 6.93 -0.83
CA LEU A 202 5.82 7.84 -0.43
C LEU A 202 6.34 9.13 0.20
N TRP A 203 7.65 9.38 0.13
CA TRP A 203 8.30 10.55 0.73
C TRP A 203 7.63 11.91 0.42
N PRO A 204 7.12 12.21 -0.81
CA PRO A 204 6.56 13.52 -1.11
C PRO A 204 5.06 13.62 -0.78
N LEU A 205 4.41 12.50 -0.46
CA LEU A 205 2.94 12.41 -0.43
C LEU A 205 2.34 13.34 0.63
N MET A 206 2.91 13.34 1.83
CA MET A 206 2.46 14.23 2.92
C MET A 206 2.66 15.71 2.57
N MET A 207 3.75 16.02 1.86
CA MET A 207 4.02 17.39 1.41
C MET A 207 3.00 17.86 0.38
N LEU A 208 2.61 16.99 -0.55
CA LEU A 208 1.58 17.27 -1.56
C LEU A 208 0.22 17.63 -0.94
N PHE A 209 -0.18 16.96 0.14
CA PHE A 209 -1.48 17.19 0.78
C PHE A 209 -1.48 18.35 1.78
N ILE A 210 -0.41 18.53 2.55
CA ILE A 210 -0.38 19.53 3.63
C ILE A 210 0.00 20.92 3.09
N THR A 211 0.89 21.00 2.09
CA THR A 211 1.40 22.29 1.62
C THR A 211 0.32 23.23 1.08
N PRO A 212 -0.69 22.79 0.28
CA PRO A 212 -1.79 23.64 -0.15
C PRO A 212 -2.55 24.28 1.02
N VAL A 213 -2.76 23.55 2.12
CA VAL A 213 -3.43 24.06 3.32
C VAL A 213 -2.57 25.11 4.01
N THR A 214 -1.27 24.86 4.17
CA THR A 214 -0.34 25.85 4.76
C THR A 214 -0.19 27.10 3.89
N LEU A 215 -0.24 26.95 2.56
CA LEU A 215 -0.25 28.06 1.61
C LEU A 215 -1.52 28.89 1.77
N LEU A 216 -2.70 28.26 1.86
CA LEU A 216 -3.96 28.96 2.10
C LEU A 216 -3.90 29.77 3.40
N MET A 217 -3.39 29.18 4.48
CA MET A 217 -3.22 29.89 5.75
C MET A 217 -2.31 31.12 5.61
N LEU A 218 -1.19 30.99 4.88
CA LEU A 218 -0.29 32.09 4.59
C LEU A 218 -0.98 33.20 3.78
N LEU A 219 -1.77 32.84 2.77
CA LEU A 219 -2.57 33.78 1.96
C LEU A 219 -3.63 34.51 2.79
N ILE A 220 -4.30 33.84 3.72
CA ILE A 220 -5.26 34.45 4.65
C ILE A 220 -4.58 35.51 5.52
N ILE A 221 -3.39 35.21 6.07
CA ILE A 221 -2.61 36.16 6.86
C ILE A 221 -2.22 37.38 6.00
N MET A 222 -1.82 37.16 4.75
CA MET A 222 -1.53 38.24 3.79
C MET A 222 -2.75 39.10 3.49
N GLY A 223 -3.90 38.49 3.24
CA GLY A 223 -5.17 39.18 3.00
C GLY A 223 -5.58 40.04 4.19
N TYR A 224 -5.53 39.47 5.40
CA TYR A 224 -5.86 40.17 6.63
C TYR A 224 -4.97 41.40 6.88
N LYS A 225 -3.65 41.27 6.66
CA LYS A 225 -2.73 42.42 6.75
C LYS A 225 -3.06 43.52 5.75
N LYS A 226 -3.40 43.14 4.51
CA LYS A 226 -3.74 44.10 3.45
C LYS A 226 -5.02 44.87 3.79
N MET A 227 -6.04 44.19 4.31
CA MET A 227 -7.29 44.85 4.73
C MET A 227 -7.05 45.86 5.85
N ARG A 228 -6.28 45.51 6.88
CA ARG A 228 -5.94 46.43 7.98
C ARG A 228 -5.09 47.63 7.54
N ALA A 229 -4.29 47.49 6.49
CA ALA A 229 -3.52 48.61 5.95
C ALA A 229 -4.38 49.61 5.14
N ASN A 230 -5.57 49.19 4.71
CA ASN A 230 -6.51 49.99 3.93
C ASN A 230 -7.69 50.54 4.77
N SER A 231 -7.72 50.27 6.08
CA SER A 231 -8.69 50.82 7.05
C SER A 231 -8.01 51.87 7.92
#